data_AF-A0AA87CRX1-F1
#
_entry.id   AF-A0AA87CRX1-F1
#
_cell.length_a   1.000
_cell.length_b   1.000
_cell.length_c   1.000
_cell.angle_alpha   90.00
_cell.angle_beta   90.00
_cell.angle_gamma   90.00
#
_symmetry.space_group_name_H-M   'P 1'
#
loop_
_entity.id
_entity.type
_entity.pdbx_description
1 polymer ?
#
loop_
_entity_poly.entity_id
_entity_poly.type
_entity_poly.pdbx_seq_one_letter_code
_entity_poly.pdbx_strand_id
1 'polypeptide(L)'
;MNKLLHYVVLTLLLMATNIAKADIVDTWQFATAEQQTTSLQIAAQLRCPQCQNQNLLESNAPTAVSMRHQVYKMVAEGKTEAEIRSYMTERYGDFVLYNPPLHMGTIVLWSLPFIGFIFVIALLYYLIKKRASVPRTNQHNSTEAIITPTSKLSIQLTHEIPSQHAEMKRNDTLSYYAIHLCVALLLLLTIAGYFFLPRFSATYHEYQRISDPLHILTPLQQQQSDLIRLQNNIRQSPQNGDLWAILGEYYLYQNSYDNALIAYNQALKYTGENAQLYSVMYSIR
;
A
#
# COMPACT_ATOMS: atom_id res chain seq x y z
N MET A 1 -17.91 58.65 27.57
CA MET A 1 -18.52 57.39 28.04
C MET A 1 -19.17 56.54 26.95
N ASN A 2 -19.65 57.09 25.82
CA ASN A 2 -20.46 56.32 24.87
C ASN A 2 -19.67 55.32 23.98
N LYS A 3 -18.37 55.56 23.73
CA LYS A 3 -17.57 54.67 22.87
C LYS A 3 -17.24 53.33 23.54
N LEU A 4 -16.94 53.34 24.85
CA LEU A 4 -16.67 52.10 25.61
C LEU A 4 -17.92 51.22 25.71
N LEU A 5 -19.09 51.83 25.93
CA LEU A 5 -20.37 51.13 25.93
C LEU A 5 -20.68 50.51 24.56
N HIS A 6 -20.41 51.23 23.46
CA HIS A 6 -20.57 50.69 22.11
C HIS A 6 -19.65 49.49 21.84
N TYR A 7 -18.39 49.55 22.26
CA TYR A 7 -17.47 48.42 22.08
C TYR A 7 -17.88 47.20 22.92
N VAL A 8 -18.36 47.39 24.15
CA VAL A 8 -18.86 46.30 25.01
C VAL A 8 -20.14 45.68 24.44
N VAL A 9 -21.06 46.50 23.90
CA VAL A 9 -22.27 46.00 23.25
C VAL A 9 -21.94 45.25 21.96
N LEU A 10 -20.99 45.76 21.16
CA LEU A 10 -20.54 45.10 19.93
C LEU A 10 -19.88 43.75 20.21
N THR A 11 -19.01 43.66 21.23
CA THR A 11 -18.39 42.38 21.62
C THR A 11 -19.40 41.40 22.21
N LEU A 12 -20.37 41.87 22.99
CA LEU A 12 -21.46 41.02 23.49
C LEU A 12 -22.35 40.48 22.35
N LEU A 13 -22.64 41.31 21.34
CA LEU A 13 -23.40 40.94 20.15
C LEU A 13 -22.65 39.91 19.28
N LEU A 14 -21.32 40.06 19.15
CA LEU A 14 -20.45 39.11 18.45
C LEU A 14 -20.28 37.77 19.18
N MET A 15 -20.41 37.75 20.50
CA MET A 15 -20.37 36.50 21.28
C MET A 15 -21.71 35.74 21.19
N ALA A 16 -22.83 36.44 20.98
CA ALA A 16 -24.17 35.84 20.92
C ALA A 16 -24.46 35.01 19.66
N THR A 17 -23.60 35.05 18.62
CA THR A 17 -23.83 34.34 17.35
C THR A 17 -23.41 32.86 17.34
N ASN A 18 -22.91 32.31 18.45
CA ASN A 18 -22.33 30.95 18.48
C ASN A 18 -23.27 29.83 18.95
N ILE A 19 -24.58 30.03 19.01
CA ILE A 19 -25.55 28.95 19.36
C ILE A 19 -26.21 28.40 18.08
N ALA A 20 -25.41 27.99 17.10
CA ALA A 20 -25.89 27.19 15.98
C ALA A 20 -25.67 25.70 16.33
N LYS A 21 -26.75 24.98 16.64
CA LYS A 21 -26.72 23.52 16.69
C LYS A 21 -26.79 23.01 15.25
N ALA A 22 -25.69 22.48 14.75
CA ALA A 22 -25.65 21.80 13.47
C ALA A 22 -26.09 20.36 13.68
N ASP A 23 -27.33 20.06 13.32
CA ASP A 23 -27.79 18.67 13.19
C ASP A 23 -27.55 18.17 11.77
N ILE A 24 -27.35 16.86 11.65
CA ILE A 24 -27.08 16.19 10.39
C ILE A 24 -28.38 16.24 9.58
N VAL A 25 -28.38 17.00 8.48
CA VAL A 25 -29.56 17.11 7.61
C VAL A 25 -29.58 15.92 6.66
N ASP A 26 -30.14 14.81 7.13
CA ASP A 26 -30.44 13.65 6.29
C ASP A 26 -31.94 13.62 5.97
N THR A 27 -32.31 13.11 4.80
CA THR A 27 -33.73 13.04 4.36
C THR A 27 -34.45 11.80 4.91
N TRP A 28 -33.72 10.94 5.61
CA TRP A 28 -34.23 9.68 6.16
C TRP A 28 -35.19 9.92 7.32
N GLN A 29 -36.38 9.32 7.26
CA GLN A 29 -37.36 9.36 8.34
C GLN A 29 -37.26 8.10 9.21
N PHE A 30 -36.90 8.28 10.48
CA PHE A 30 -36.85 7.20 11.46
C PHE A 30 -38.23 6.97 12.09
N ALA A 31 -38.56 5.70 12.39
CA ALA A 31 -39.83 5.38 13.02
C ALA A 31 -39.85 5.74 14.52
N THR A 32 -38.69 5.71 15.18
CA THR A 32 -38.54 6.06 16.61
C THR A 32 -37.24 6.85 16.86
N ALA A 33 -37.22 7.64 17.94
CA ALA A 33 -36.02 8.37 18.36
C ALA A 33 -34.88 7.44 18.81
N GLU A 34 -35.20 6.26 19.33
CA GLU A 34 -34.23 5.23 19.68
C GLU A 34 -33.52 4.70 18.43
N GLN A 35 -34.27 4.32 17.38
CA GLN A 35 -33.70 3.88 16.11
C GLN A 35 -32.81 4.94 15.47
N GLN A 36 -33.19 6.22 15.54
CA GLN A 36 -32.35 7.32 15.07
C GLN A 36 -31.03 7.35 15.84
N THR A 37 -31.08 7.30 17.17
CA THR A 37 -29.88 7.37 18.01
C THR A 37 -28.94 6.20 17.73
N THR A 38 -29.45 4.98 17.69
CA THR A 38 -28.67 3.77 17.37
C THR A 38 -28.07 3.85 15.97
N SER A 39 -28.85 4.28 14.98
CA SER A 39 -28.41 4.44 13.60
C SER A 39 -27.24 5.42 13.47
N LEU A 40 -27.34 6.58 14.13
CA LEU A 40 -26.28 7.59 14.13
C LEU A 40 -25.04 7.09 14.86
N GLN A 41 -25.21 6.42 16.01
CA GLN A 41 -24.09 5.84 16.76
C GLN A 41 -23.31 4.81 15.94
N ILE A 42 -24.00 3.91 15.23
CA ILE A 42 -23.36 2.90 14.39
C ILE A 42 -22.67 3.58 13.19
N ALA A 43 -23.33 4.52 12.52
CA ALA A 43 -22.76 5.23 11.38
C ALA A 43 -21.50 6.03 11.76
N ALA A 44 -21.44 6.62 12.97
CA ALA A 44 -20.27 7.34 13.47
C ALA A 44 -19.04 6.42 13.68
N GLN A 45 -19.27 5.13 13.96
CA GLN A 45 -18.21 4.14 14.14
C GLN A 45 -17.71 3.52 12.83
N LEU A 46 -18.27 3.92 11.69
CA LEU A 46 -17.91 3.44 10.36
C LEU A 46 -17.21 4.54 9.57
N ARG A 47 -16.20 4.17 8.80
CA ARG A 47 -15.42 5.05 7.92
C ARG A 47 -15.87 4.91 6.48
N CYS A 48 -15.80 6.01 5.73
CA CYS A 48 -15.96 5.94 4.28
C CYS A 48 -14.62 5.52 3.63
N PRO A 49 -14.55 4.37 2.92
CA PRO A 49 -13.29 3.89 2.33
C PRO A 49 -12.79 4.73 1.15
N GLN A 50 -13.67 5.54 0.56
CA GLN A 50 -13.38 6.42 -0.57
C GLN A 50 -13.10 7.87 -0.15
N CYS A 51 -13.25 8.18 1.14
CA CYS A 51 -13.16 9.54 1.67
C CYS A 51 -11.87 9.69 2.48
N GLN A 52 -11.41 10.93 2.67
CA GLN A 52 -10.19 11.21 3.42
C GLN A 52 -10.38 11.01 4.93
N ASN A 53 -10.27 9.77 5.42
CA ASN A 53 -10.31 9.41 6.85
C ASN A 53 -11.49 10.01 7.63
N GLN A 54 -12.65 10.15 6.98
CA GLN A 54 -13.88 10.67 7.57
C GLN A 54 -14.82 9.54 7.96
N ASN A 55 -15.59 9.75 9.03
CA ASN A 55 -16.69 8.85 9.37
C ASN A 55 -17.87 9.04 8.39
N LEU A 56 -18.83 8.11 8.43
CA LEU A 56 -19.99 8.16 7.53
C LEU A 56 -20.88 9.39 7.77
N LEU A 57 -20.93 9.93 8.99
CA LEU A 57 -21.76 11.09 9.33
C LEU A 57 -21.15 12.43 8.86
N GLU A 58 -19.84 12.55 8.88
CA GLU A 58 -19.08 13.74 8.49
C GLU A 58 -18.97 13.88 6.98
N SER A 59 -18.93 12.75 6.26
CA SER A 59 -18.73 12.76 4.83
C SER A 59 -20.04 12.85 4.06
N ASN A 60 -20.10 13.81 3.13
CA ASN A 60 -21.21 14.00 2.18
C ASN A 60 -20.94 13.36 0.81
N ALA A 61 -19.91 12.53 0.69
CA ALA A 61 -19.67 11.78 -0.55
C ALA A 61 -20.85 10.84 -0.86
N PRO A 62 -21.20 10.63 -2.14
CA PRO A 62 -22.31 9.75 -2.51
C PRO A 62 -22.20 8.34 -1.91
N THR A 63 -20.97 7.80 -1.83
CA THR A 63 -20.69 6.50 -1.20
C THR A 63 -21.03 6.51 0.29
N ALA A 64 -20.61 7.55 1.02
CA ALA A 64 -20.88 7.67 2.46
C ALA A 64 -22.38 7.79 2.75
N VAL A 65 -23.11 8.56 1.94
CA VAL A 65 -24.58 8.69 2.05
C VAL A 65 -25.26 7.33 1.81
N SER A 66 -24.87 6.60 0.76
CA SER A 66 -25.44 5.28 0.48
C SER A 66 -25.18 4.27 1.60
N MET A 67 -23.99 4.31 2.21
CA MET A 67 -23.64 3.46 3.35
C MET A 67 -24.43 3.84 4.61
N ARG A 68 -24.63 5.14 4.88
CA ARG A 68 -25.48 5.62 5.99
C ARG A 68 -26.90 5.10 5.85
N HIS A 69 -27.51 5.27 4.68
CA HIS A 69 -28.88 4.80 4.44
C HIS A 69 -29.00 3.30 4.59
N GLN A 70 -27.96 2.56 4.22
CA GLN A 70 -27.91 1.11 4.44
C GLN A 70 -27.84 0.76 5.94
N VAL A 71 -27.07 1.48 6.76
CA VAL A 71 -27.10 1.34 8.22
C VAL A 71 -28.51 1.60 8.75
N TYR A 72 -29.13 2.71 8.34
CA TYR A 72 -30.44 3.14 8.83
C TYR A 72 -31.52 2.12 8.51
N LYS A 73 -31.48 1.56 7.30
CA LYS A 73 -32.36 0.49 6.87
C LYS A 73 -32.21 -0.76 7.74
N MET A 74 -30.98 -1.20 8.01
CA MET A 74 -30.74 -2.40 8.81
C MET A 74 -31.16 -2.22 10.29
N VAL A 75 -30.97 -1.02 10.85
CA VAL A 75 -31.50 -0.70 12.19
C VAL A 75 -33.03 -0.72 12.20
N ALA A 76 -33.67 -0.19 11.16
CA ALA A 76 -35.13 -0.26 11.02
C ALA A 76 -35.64 -1.71 10.86
N GLU A 77 -34.85 -2.60 10.25
CA GLU A 77 -35.10 -4.05 10.17
C GLU A 77 -34.85 -4.80 11.50
N GLY A 78 -34.41 -4.11 12.56
CA GLY A 78 -34.14 -4.70 13.88
C GLY A 78 -32.83 -5.49 13.95
N LYS A 79 -31.89 -5.26 13.02
CA LYS A 79 -30.57 -5.89 13.04
C LYS A 79 -29.71 -5.38 14.18
N THR A 80 -28.91 -6.28 14.74
CA THR A 80 -27.94 -5.96 15.79
C THR A 80 -26.74 -5.22 15.23
N GLU A 81 -26.03 -4.47 16.06
CA GLU A 81 -24.80 -3.76 15.65
C GLU A 81 -23.75 -4.72 15.05
N ALA A 82 -23.61 -5.93 15.62
CA ALA A 82 -22.66 -6.93 15.13
C ALA A 82 -23.01 -7.40 13.70
N GLU A 83 -24.29 -7.64 13.41
CA GLU A 83 -24.76 -8.00 12.07
C GLU A 83 -24.52 -6.86 11.07
N ILE A 84 -24.78 -5.61 11.48
CA ILE A 84 -24.55 -4.44 10.63
C ILE A 84 -23.06 -4.28 10.32
N ARG A 85 -22.19 -4.41 11.33
CA ARG A 85 -20.74 -4.34 11.14
C ARG A 85 -20.25 -5.45 10.23
N SER A 86 -20.72 -6.68 10.42
CA SER A 86 -20.37 -7.83 9.58
C SER A 86 -20.76 -7.59 8.12
N TYR A 87 -21.98 -7.11 7.88
CA TYR A 87 -22.47 -6.78 6.53
C TYR A 87 -21.61 -5.69 5.88
N MET A 88 -21.24 -4.65 6.65
CA MET A 88 -20.40 -3.57 6.15
C MET A 88 -18.99 -4.06 5.82
N THR A 89 -18.38 -4.91 6.65
CA THR A 89 -17.07 -5.49 6.37
C THR A 89 -17.07 -6.47 5.21
N GLU A 90 -18.13 -7.26 5.04
CA GLU A 90 -18.24 -8.20 3.93
C GLU A 90 -18.30 -7.48 2.58
N ARG A 91 -19.02 -6.35 2.54
CA ARG A 91 -19.23 -5.61 1.29
C ARG A 91 -18.14 -4.57 0.99
N TYR A 92 -17.60 -3.93 2.03
CA TYR A 92 -16.70 -2.78 1.88
C TYR A 92 -15.30 -3.02 2.48
N GLY A 93 -15.07 -4.18 3.09
CA GLY A 93 -13.80 -4.58 3.70
C GLY A 93 -13.61 -4.12 5.14
N ASP A 94 -12.58 -4.67 5.80
CA ASP A 94 -12.27 -4.40 7.20
C ASP A 94 -11.91 -2.93 7.49
N PHE A 95 -11.47 -2.18 6.47
CA PHE A 95 -11.05 -0.77 6.60
C PHE A 95 -12.19 0.18 7.00
N VAL A 96 -13.43 -0.24 6.80
CA VAL A 96 -14.62 0.53 7.22
C VAL A 96 -14.71 0.62 8.75
N LEU A 97 -14.18 -0.36 9.48
CA LEU A 97 -14.18 -0.32 10.94
C LEU A 97 -12.98 0.49 11.46
N TYR A 98 -13.20 1.34 12.46
CA TYR A 98 -12.09 1.98 13.21
C TYR A 98 -11.21 0.96 13.94
N ASN A 99 -11.81 -0.16 14.36
CA ASN A 99 -11.13 -1.25 15.05
C ASN A 99 -11.42 -2.58 14.33
N PRO A 100 -10.64 -2.93 13.29
CA PRO A 100 -10.83 -4.18 12.56
C PRO A 100 -10.44 -5.39 13.44
N PRO A 101 -11.06 -6.56 13.23
CA PRO A 101 -10.71 -7.77 13.96
C PRO A 101 -9.27 -8.22 13.67
N LEU A 102 -8.64 -8.87 14.64
CA LEU A 102 -7.28 -9.40 14.49
C LEU A 102 -7.30 -10.66 13.62
N HIS A 103 -6.79 -10.54 12.40
CA HIS A 103 -6.55 -11.68 11.51
C HIS A 103 -5.20 -12.34 11.78
N MET A 104 -5.06 -13.62 11.39
CA MET A 104 -3.79 -14.36 11.52
C MET A 104 -2.62 -13.64 10.84
N GLY A 105 -2.86 -12.96 9.71
CA GLY A 105 -1.85 -12.15 9.03
C GLY A 105 -1.36 -10.97 9.88
N THR A 106 -2.25 -10.33 10.64
CA THR A 106 -1.89 -9.27 11.60
C THR A 106 -1.01 -9.85 12.70
N ILE A 107 -1.37 -11.00 13.27
CA ILE A 107 -0.57 -11.64 14.32
C ILE A 107 0.83 -12.01 13.82
N VAL A 108 0.95 -12.56 12.62
CA VAL A 108 2.26 -12.89 12.01
C VAL A 108 3.09 -11.62 11.79
N LEU A 109 2.48 -10.56 11.25
CA LEU A 109 3.18 -9.29 11.02
C LEU A 109 3.69 -8.67 12.32
N TRP A 110 2.88 -8.68 13.38
CA TRP A 110 3.22 -8.11 14.68
C TRP A 110 4.15 -9.01 15.50
N SER A 111 4.21 -10.32 15.24
CA SER A 111 5.16 -11.24 15.90
C SER A 111 6.57 -11.19 15.31
N LEU A 112 6.71 -10.77 14.04
CA LEU A 112 7.98 -10.62 13.34
C LEU A 112 9.06 -9.80 14.11
N PRO A 113 8.77 -8.60 14.69
CA PRO A 113 9.77 -7.85 15.45
C PRO A 113 10.27 -8.60 16.70
N PHE A 114 9.39 -9.35 17.37
CA PHE A 114 9.78 -10.14 18.54
C PHE A 114 10.66 -11.34 18.15
N ILE A 115 10.30 -12.03 17.06
CA ILE A 115 11.08 -13.13 16.52
C ILE A 115 12.47 -12.64 16.10
N GLY A 116 12.55 -11.49 15.41
CA GLY A 116 13.82 -10.87 15.02
C GLY A 116 14.67 -10.49 16.22
N PHE A 117 14.07 -9.90 17.26
CA PHE A 117 14.76 -9.54 18.49
C PHE A 117 15.35 -10.76 19.21
N ILE A 118 14.55 -11.83 19.36
CA ILE A 118 15.01 -13.10 19.95
C ILE A 118 16.15 -13.69 19.12
N PHE A 119 16.05 -13.67 17.79
CA PHE A 119 17.09 -14.15 16.90
C PHE A 119 18.42 -13.40 17.09
N VAL A 120 18.38 -12.07 17.19
CA VAL A 120 19.58 -11.24 17.42
C VAL A 120 20.20 -11.56 18.78
N ILE A 121 19.41 -11.65 19.85
CA ILE A 121 19.91 -12.01 21.19
C ILE A 121 20.53 -13.40 21.19
N ALA A 122 19.86 -14.39 20.60
CA ALA A 122 20.36 -15.75 20.51
C ALA A 122 21.69 -15.83 19.74
N LEU A 123 21.80 -15.08 18.64
CA LEU A 123 23.01 -14.97 17.85
C LEU A 123 24.16 -14.35 18.67
N LEU A 124 23.90 -13.22 19.35
CA LEU A 124 24.88 -12.56 20.21
C LEU A 124 25.36 -13.48 21.35
N TYR A 125 24.44 -14.16 22.03
CA TYR A 125 24.76 -15.11 23.09
C TYR A 125 25.63 -16.27 22.58
N TYR A 126 25.28 -16.85 21.43
CA TYR A 126 26.07 -17.93 20.80
C TYR A 126 27.49 -17.47 20.45
N LEU A 127 27.64 -16.27 19.88
CA LEU A 127 28.94 -15.69 19.56
C LEU A 127 29.81 -15.42 20.80
N ILE A 128 29.22 -14.97 21.90
CA ILE A 128 29.93 -14.76 23.18
C ILE A 128 30.36 -16.08 23.79
N LYS A 129 29.48 -17.09 23.85
CA LYS A 129 29.78 -18.41 24.44
C LYS A 129 30.94 -19.10 23.71
N LYS A 130 31.04 -18.96 22.39
CA LYS A 130 32.13 -19.50 21.58
C LYS A 130 33.51 -18.86 21.89
N ARG A 131 33.53 -17.66 22.52
CA ARG A 131 34.78 -17.00 22.96
C ARG A 131 35.31 -17.52 24.31
N ALA A 132 34.48 -18.17 25.13
CA ALA A 132 34.85 -18.60 26.48
C ALA A 132 35.59 -19.95 26.55
N SER A 133 35.69 -20.69 25.44
CA SER A 133 36.29 -22.03 25.38
C SER A 133 37.76 -22.04 24.92
N VAL A 134 38.60 -21.14 25.43
CA VAL A 134 40.06 -21.22 25.27
C VAL A 134 40.66 -21.77 26.58
N PRO A 135 41.27 -22.98 26.60
CA PRO A 135 41.88 -23.53 27.80
C PRO A 135 43.12 -22.71 28.17
N ARG A 136 43.14 -22.07 29.34
CA ARG A 136 44.36 -21.48 29.91
C ARG A 136 45.23 -22.62 30.45
N THR A 137 46.34 -22.92 29.76
CA THR A 137 47.38 -23.80 30.31
C THR A 137 48.19 -22.99 31.34
N ASN A 138 48.13 -23.42 32.60
CA ASN A 138 48.87 -22.86 33.72
C ASN A 138 50.38 -23.10 33.56
N GLN A 139 51.20 -22.08 33.78
CA GLN A 139 52.63 -22.26 34.01
C GLN A 139 52.97 -21.77 35.42
N HIS A 140 53.11 -22.76 36.28
CA HIS A 140 53.71 -22.74 37.61
C HIS A 140 55.24 -22.52 37.50
N ASN A 141 55.88 -22.17 38.62
CA ASN A 141 57.34 -22.06 38.87
C ASN A 141 57.89 -20.62 38.67
N SER A 142 58.55 -19.92 39.60
CA SER A 142 59.16 -20.32 40.88
C SER A 142 59.28 -19.06 41.76
N THR A 143 58.91 -19.14 43.04
CA THR A 143 59.29 -18.16 44.06
C THR A 143 60.26 -18.85 45.01
N GLU A 144 61.55 -18.64 44.81
CA GLU A 144 62.59 -18.93 45.82
C GLU A 144 63.83 -18.14 45.40
N ALA A 145 64.01 -16.92 45.91
CA ALA A 145 64.68 -16.57 47.16
C ALA A 145 66.17 -16.22 46.93
N ILE A 146 66.68 -15.35 47.81
CA ILE A 146 68.10 -15.20 48.21
C ILE A 146 68.91 -14.03 47.56
N ILE A 147 68.99 -12.94 48.34
CA ILE A 147 70.15 -12.09 48.68
C ILE A 147 70.65 -10.99 47.68
N THR A 148 70.79 -9.79 48.27
CA THR A 148 71.48 -8.51 47.97
C THR A 148 72.94 -8.62 47.45
N PRO A 149 73.74 -7.52 47.35
CA PRO A 149 73.64 -6.21 46.67
C PRO A 149 74.87 -6.01 45.71
N THR A 150 75.08 -4.79 45.18
CA THR A 150 76.32 -4.33 44.46
C THR A 150 76.51 -4.94 43.06
N SER A 151 77.28 -4.42 42.11
CA SER A 151 77.85 -3.12 41.77
C SER A 151 78.37 -3.32 40.33
N LYS A 152 78.32 -2.28 39.51
CA LYS A 152 79.21 -2.04 38.36
C LYS A 152 79.41 -3.16 37.30
N LEU A 153 79.12 -2.75 36.07
CA LEU A 153 79.98 -2.94 34.90
C LEU A 153 80.03 -4.36 34.30
N SER A 154 79.24 -4.57 33.26
CA SER A 154 79.78 -5.05 31.97
C SER A 154 78.76 -4.79 30.87
N ILE A 155 79.20 -3.92 29.96
CA ILE A 155 78.61 -3.75 28.65
C ILE A 155 78.90 -5.03 27.84
N GLN A 156 78.01 -5.33 26.90
CA GLN A 156 78.13 -6.28 25.79
C GLN A 156 78.00 -7.77 26.12
N LEU A 157 76.81 -8.33 25.87
CA LEU A 157 76.59 -9.33 24.80
C LEU A 157 75.12 -9.74 24.76
N THR A 158 74.45 -9.46 23.65
CA THR A 158 73.24 -10.14 23.12
C THR A 158 72.90 -9.37 21.84
N HIS A 159 73.70 -9.52 20.78
CA HIS A 159 73.42 -10.47 19.70
C HIS A 159 71.94 -10.83 19.59
N GLU A 160 71.36 -10.43 18.47
CA GLU A 160 70.01 -10.71 17.98
C GLU A 160 69.50 -12.11 18.33
N ILE A 161 68.30 -12.16 18.90
CA ILE A 161 67.32 -13.22 18.68
C ILE A 161 66.00 -12.51 18.33
N PRO A 162 65.45 -12.68 17.12
CA PRO A 162 64.14 -12.12 16.80
C PRO A 162 63.11 -12.93 17.59
N SER A 163 62.55 -12.35 18.64
CA SER A 163 61.38 -12.93 19.29
C SER A 163 60.22 -12.84 18.30
N GLN A 164 60.02 -13.93 17.56
CA GLN A 164 58.77 -14.25 16.87
C GLN A 164 57.68 -14.45 17.93
N HIS A 165 57.27 -13.37 18.59
CA HIS A 165 55.90 -13.26 19.05
C HIS A 165 55.08 -13.04 17.79
N ALA A 166 54.77 -14.14 17.09
CA ALA A 166 53.62 -14.17 16.22
C ALA A 166 52.41 -13.90 17.12
N GLU A 167 52.10 -12.62 17.33
CA GLU A 167 50.76 -12.20 17.71
C GLU A 167 49.85 -12.77 16.63
N MET A 168 49.24 -13.92 16.93
CA MET A 168 48.17 -14.47 16.12
C MET A 168 47.02 -13.48 16.22
N LYS A 169 47.03 -12.49 15.32
CA LYS A 169 46.00 -11.46 15.14
C LYS A 169 44.68 -12.18 14.90
N ARG A 170 43.96 -12.38 16.01
CA ARG A 170 42.69 -13.09 16.09
C ARG A 170 41.74 -12.43 15.09
N ASN A 171 41.21 -13.22 14.16
CA ASN A 171 40.55 -12.73 12.95
C ASN A 171 39.15 -12.16 13.26
N ASP A 172 39.09 -11.04 13.99
CA ASP A 172 37.86 -10.32 14.32
C ASP A 172 37.12 -9.87 13.04
N THR A 173 37.86 -9.70 11.94
CA THR A 173 37.34 -9.47 10.59
C THR A 173 36.47 -10.63 10.09
N LEU A 174 36.79 -11.90 10.38
CA LEU A 174 35.98 -13.05 9.96
C LEU A 174 34.62 -13.07 10.68
N SER A 175 34.59 -12.70 11.97
CA SER A 175 33.34 -12.56 12.73
C SER A 175 32.51 -11.37 12.24
N TYR A 176 33.15 -10.27 11.85
CA TYR A 176 32.49 -9.10 11.27
C TYR A 176 31.81 -9.44 9.94
N TYR A 177 32.53 -10.08 9.00
CA TYR A 177 31.93 -10.50 7.73
C TYR A 177 30.78 -11.51 7.91
N ALA A 178 30.86 -12.42 8.88
CA ALA A 178 29.77 -13.34 9.18
C ALA A 178 28.50 -12.62 9.68
N ILE A 179 28.63 -11.59 10.51
CA ILE A 179 27.50 -10.77 10.97
C ILE A 179 26.90 -9.99 9.79
N HIS A 180 27.74 -9.36 8.97
CA HIS A 180 27.26 -8.64 7.78
C HIS A 180 26.57 -9.54 6.77
N LEU A 181 27.08 -10.76 6.57
CA LEU A 181 26.45 -11.76 5.70
C LEU A 181 25.06 -12.16 6.23
N CYS A 182 24.93 -12.43 7.53
CA CYS A 182 23.64 -12.75 8.15
C CYS A 182 22.63 -11.60 8.02
N VAL A 183 23.07 -10.35 8.23
CA VAL A 183 22.21 -9.17 8.05
C VAL A 183 21.79 -9.00 6.59
N ALA A 184 22.72 -9.16 5.65
CA ALA A 184 22.42 -9.10 4.21
C ALA A 184 21.45 -10.20 3.78
N LEU A 185 21.61 -11.42 4.29
CA LEU A 185 20.70 -12.53 4.03
C LEU A 185 19.30 -12.26 4.60
N LEU A 186 19.21 -11.68 5.80
CA LEU A 186 17.95 -11.32 6.43
C LEU A 186 17.22 -10.23 5.64
N LEU A 187 17.94 -9.21 5.16
CA LEU A 187 17.39 -8.17 4.27
C LEU A 187 16.94 -8.74 2.93
N LEU A 188 17.69 -9.67 2.34
CA LEU A 188 17.29 -10.36 1.11
C LEU A 188 16.04 -11.22 1.32
N LEU A 189 15.92 -11.90 2.45
CA LEU A 189 14.75 -12.71 2.80
C LEU A 189 13.50 -11.84 3.02
N THR A 190 13.62 -10.67 3.64
CA THR A 190 12.48 -9.75 3.80
C THR A 190 12.04 -9.15 2.47
N ILE A 191 12.99 -8.75 1.61
CA ILE A 191 12.72 -8.27 0.26
C ILE A 191 12.06 -9.36 -0.57
N ALA A 192 12.64 -10.57 -0.60
CA ALA A 192 12.07 -11.71 -1.32
C ALA A 192 10.67 -12.05 -0.80
N GLY A 193 10.48 -12.08 0.51
CA GLY A 193 9.18 -12.28 1.14
C GLY A 193 8.13 -11.28 0.66
N TYR A 194 8.49 -9.99 0.53
CA TYR A 194 7.59 -8.95 0.02
C TYR A 194 7.04 -9.25 -1.39
N PHE A 195 7.86 -9.81 -2.29
CA PHE A 195 7.42 -10.18 -3.64
C PHE A 195 6.39 -11.32 -3.66
N PHE A 196 6.39 -12.20 -2.64
CA PHE A 196 5.42 -13.29 -2.52
C PHE A 196 4.10 -12.87 -1.84
N LEU A 197 4.00 -11.65 -1.28
CA LEU A 197 2.75 -11.17 -0.71
C LEU A 197 1.76 -10.78 -1.83
N PRO A 198 0.45 -11.10 -1.70
CA PRO A 198 -0.59 -10.70 -2.66
C PRO A 198 -0.74 -9.17 -2.78
N ARG A 199 -0.11 -8.39 -1.90
CA ARG A 199 -0.02 -6.93 -2.01
C ARG A 199 0.90 -6.47 -3.14
N PHE A 200 1.94 -7.24 -3.46
CA PHE A 200 2.83 -6.90 -4.56
C PHE A 200 2.07 -6.91 -5.89
N SER A 201 1.29 -7.97 -6.16
CA SER A 201 0.46 -8.04 -7.36
C SER A 201 -0.59 -6.94 -7.42
N ALA A 202 -1.29 -6.65 -6.31
CA ALA A 202 -2.27 -5.56 -6.25
C ALA A 202 -1.65 -4.19 -6.56
N THR A 203 -0.46 -3.90 -5.99
CA THR A 203 0.26 -2.64 -6.23
C THR A 203 0.74 -2.56 -7.69
N TYR A 204 1.21 -3.68 -8.23
CA TYR A 204 1.66 -3.76 -9.62
C TYR A 204 0.51 -3.50 -10.61
N HIS A 205 -0.68 -4.04 -10.35
CA HIS A 205 -1.86 -3.79 -11.18
C HIS A 205 -2.36 -2.34 -11.11
N GLU A 206 -2.32 -1.71 -9.94
CA GLU A 206 -2.70 -0.30 -9.80
C GLU A 206 -1.71 0.63 -10.52
N TYR A 207 -0.41 0.34 -10.39
CA TYR A 207 0.65 1.05 -11.13
C TYR A 207 0.42 0.96 -12.64
N GLN A 208 0.07 -0.23 -13.16
CA GLN A 208 -0.28 -0.42 -14.56
C GLN A 208 -1.51 0.42 -14.96
N ARG A 209 -2.59 0.42 -14.17
CA ARG A 209 -3.78 1.23 -14.44
C ARG A 209 -3.44 2.72 -14.56
N ILE A 210 -2.72 3.28 -13.58
CA ILE A 210 -2.37 4.71 -13.56
C ILE A 210 -1.40 5.07 -14.68
N SER A 211 -0.54 4.13 -15.09
CA SER A 211 0.41 4.35 -16.19
C SER A 211 -0.23 4.40 -17.57
N ASP A 212 -1.46 3.88 -17.74
CA ASP A 212 -2.21 3.98 -18.98
C ASP A 212 -2.69 5.43 -19.20
N PRO A 213 -2.27 6.14 -20.27
CA PRO A 213 -2.75 7.51 -20.54
C PRO A 213 -4.26 7.64 -20.67
N LEU A 214 -4.99 6.53 -20.87
CA LEU A 214 -6.44 6.48 -21.04
C LEU A 214 -7.20 6.27 -19.72
N HIS A 215 -6.52 6.05 -18.59
CA HIS A 215 -7.17 5.73 -17.29
C HIS A 215 -8.12 6.81 -16.76
N ILE A 216 -8.06 8.02 -17.31
CA ILE A 216 -8.87 9.20 -16.92
C ILE A 216 -10.18 9.27 -17.73
N LEU A 217 -10.29 8.54 -18.85
CA LEU A 217 -11.46 8.60 -19.72
C LEU A 217 -12.57 7.67 -19.22
N THR A 218 -13.82 8.15 -19.26
CA THR A 218 -14.98 7.27 -19.04
C THR A 218 -15.07 6.22 -20.15
N PRO A 219 -15.68 5.03 -19.95
CA PRO A 219 -15.72 3.98 -20.97
C PRO A 219 -16.26 4.44 -22.34
N LEU A 220 -17.28 5.30 -22.34
CA LEU A 220 -17.83 5.90 -23.56
C LEU A 220 -16.86 6.89 -24.23
N GLN A 221 -16.09 7.62 -23.42
CA GLN A 221 -15.13 8.63 -23.88
C GLN A 221 -13.82 8.01 -24.38
N GLN A 222 -13.44 6.85 -23.82
CA GLN A 222 -12.36 6.01 -24.33
C GLN A 222 -12.73 5.41 -25.70
N GLN A 223 -13.96 4.94 -25.85
CA GLN A 223 -14.47 4.46 -27.15
C GLN A 223 -14.43 5.56 -28.24
N GLN A 224 -14.77 6.81 -27.88
CA GLN A 224 -14.69 7.95 -28.79
C GLN A 224 -13.25 8.35 -29.16
N SER A 225 -12.30 8.30 -28.22
CA SER A 225 -10.90 8.64 -28.51
C SER A 225 -10.25 7.60 -29.43
N ASP A 226 -10.60 6.32 -29.27
CA ASP A 226 -10.15 5.24 -30.15
C ASP A 226 -10.69 5.41 -31.58
N LEU A 227 -11.95 5.81 -31.76
CA LEU A 227 -12.51 6.16 -33.06
C LEU A 227 -11.74 7.30 -33.72
N ILE A 228 -11.47 8.38 -32.97
CA ILE A 228 -10.74 9.54 -33.50
C ILE A 228 -9.32 9.13 -33.92
N ARG A 229 -8.64 8.28 -33.13
CA ARG A 229 -7.32 7.74 -33.47
C ARG A 229 -7.38 6.90 -34.74
N LEU A 230 -8.37 6.01 -34.88
CA LEU A 230 -8.57 5.21 -36.08
C LEU A 230 -8.82 6.08 -37.32
N GLN A 231 -9.71 7.08 -37.20
CA GLN A 231 -9.97 8.03 -38.29
C GLN A 231 -8.72 8.84 -38.67
N ASN A 232 -7.90 9.22 -37.70
CA ASN A 232 -6.60 9.86 -37.96
C ASN A 232 -5.65 8.95 -38.75
N ASN A 233 -5.57 7.67 -38.39
CA ASN A 233 -4.74 6.70 -39.11
C ASN A 233 -5.21 6.52 -40.56
N ILE A 234 -6.54 6.47 -40.78
CA ILE A 234 -7.12 6.43 -42.12
C ILE A 234 -6.80 7.70 -42.91
N ARG A 235 -6.86 8.88 -42.27
CA ARG A 235 -6.46 10.15 -42.91
C ARG A 235 -4.99 10.13 -43.37
N GLN A 236 -4.11 9.51 -42.58
CA GLN A 236 -2.69 9.38 -42.92
C GLN A 236 -2.43 8.31 -44.00
N SER A 237 -3.25 7.25 -44.05
CA SER A 237 -3.12 6.13 -45.00
C SER A 237 -4.47 5.78 -45.63
N PRO A 238 -5.00 6.63 -46.54
CA PRO A 238 -6.36 6.47 -47.05
C PRO A 238 -6.55 5.26 -47.96
N GLN A 239 -5.45 4.69 -48.48
CA GLN A 239 -5.46 3.50 -49.34
C GLN A 239 -5.32 2.18 -48.56
N ASN A 240 -5.24 2.23 -47.23
CA ASN A 240 -5.16 1.02 -46.42
C ASN A 240 -6.57 0.48 -46.16
N GLY A 241 -6.97 -0.56 -46.90
CA GLY A 241 -8.30 -1.16 -46.80
C GLY A 241 -8.58 -1.85 -45.46
N ASP A 242 -7.56 -2.34 -44.76
CA ASP A 242 -7.73 -2.99 -43.45
C ASP A 242 -8.20 -1.98 -42.38
N LEU A 243 -7.67 -0.74 -42.43
CA LEU A 243 -8.14 0.33 -41.53
C LEU A 243 -9.61 0.69 -41.80
N TRP A 244 -10.03 0.68 -43.06
CA TRP A 244 -11.43 0.89 -43.44
C TRP A 244 -12.33 -0.25 -42.97
N ALA A 245 -11.84 -1.50 -43.00
CA ALA A 245 -12.58 -2.65 -42.48
C ALA A 245 -12.80 -2.54 -40.97
N ILE A 246 -11.75 -2.19 -40.22
CA ILE A 246 -11.83 -1.96 -38.76
C ILE A 246 -12.79 -0.81 -38.43
N LEU A 247 -12.80 0.27 -39.23
CA LEU A 247 -13.77 1.35 -39.06
C LEU A 247 -15.21 0.89 -39.32
N GLY A 248 -15.41 0.02 -40.31
CA GLY A 248 -16.69 -0.62 -40.59
C GLY A 248 -17.20 -1.47 -39.43
N GLU A 249 -16.33 -2.28 -38.82
CA GLU A 249 -16.66 -3.07 -37.63
C GLU A 249 -17.06 -2.17 -36.47
N TYR A 250 -16.31 -1.09 -36.24
CA TYR A 250 -16.64 -0.13 -35.19
C TYR A 250 -18.04 0.47 -35.38
N TYR A 251 -18.38 0.91 -36.59
CA TYR A 251 -19.72 1.45 -36.88
C TYR A 251 -20.82 0.39 -36.75
N LEU A 252 -20.52 -0.87 -37.10
CA LEU A 252 -21.44 -1.98 -36.94
C LEU A 252 -21.79 -2.21 -35.47
N TYR A 253 -20.79 -2.22 -34.56
CA TYR A 253 -21.02 -2.34 -33.11
C TYR A 253 -21.83 -1.17 -32.52
N GLN A 254 -21.77 0.00 -33.14
CA GLN A 254 -22.55 1.17 -32.76
C GLN A 254 -23.95 1.21 -33.39
N ASN A 255 -24.36 0.14 -34.10
CA ASN A 255 -25.61 0.06 -34.87
C ASN A 255 -25.73 1.15 -35.96
N SER A 256 -24.59 1.68 -36.44
CA SER A 256 -24.54 2.68 -37.51
C SER A 256 -24.33 1.99 -38.86
N TYR A 257 -25.35 1.25 -39.30
CA TYR A 257 -25.27 0.35 -40.46
C TYR A 257 -24.90 1.06 -41.78
N ASP A 258 -25.44 2.26 -42.03
CA ASP A 258 -25.13 3.04 -43.23
C ASP A 258 -23.64 3.41 -43.29
N ASN A 259 -23.09 3.89 -42.16
CA ASN A 259 -21.68 4.25 -42.05
C ASN A 259 -20.77 3.01 -42.14
N ALA A 260 -21.21 1.89 -41.56
CA ALA A 260 -20.51 0.61 -41.65
C ALA A 260 -20.40 0.14 -43.11
N LEU A 261 -21.50 0.19 -43.87
CA LEU A 261 -21.50 -0.16 -45.29
C LEU A 261 -20.58 0.75 -46.12
N ILE A 262 -20.58 2.06 -45.85
CA ILE A 262 -19.67 3.00 -46.53
C ILE A 262 -18.21 2.61 -46.27
N ALA A 263 -17.86 2.34 -45.01
CA ALA A 263 -16.50 1.95 -44.63
C ALA A 263 -16.08 0.61 -45.25
N TYR A 264 -16.95 -0.42 -45.23
CA TYR A 264 -16.65 -1.70 -45.87
C TYR A 264 -16.54 -1.62 -47.39
N ASN A 265 -17.34 -0.76 -48.04
CA ASN A 265 -17.17 -0.49 -49.47
C ASN A 265 -15.81 0.14 -49.78
N GLN A 266 -15.32 1.05 -48.93
CA GLN A 266 -13.95 1.59 -49.06
C GLN A 266 -12.90 0.52 -48.82
N ALA A 267 -13.11 -0.38 -47.84
CA ALA A 267 -12.21 -1.50 -47.59
C ALA A 267 -12.07 -2.41 -48.82
N LEU A 268 -13.20 -2.85 -49.40
CA LEU A 268 -13.22 -3.66 -50.63
C LEU A 268 -12.53 -2.96 -51.81
N LYS A 269 -12.67 -1.64 -51.92
CA LYS A 269 -12.02 -0.85 -52.98
C LYS A 269 -10.49 -0.97 -52.95
N TYR A 270 -9.87 -1.04 -51.77
CA TYR A 270 -8.42 -1.05 -51.63
C TYR A 270 -7.83 -2.44 -51.34
N THR A 271 -8.58 -3.34 -50.69
CA THR A 271 -8.16 -4.71 -50.39
C THR A 271 -8.51 -5.70 -51.52
N GLY A 272 -9.48 -5.35 -52.38
CA GLY A 272 -9.99 -6.23 -53.42
C GLY A 272 -11.05 -7.21 -52.90
N GLU A 273 -11.34 -8.25 -53.68
CA GLU A 273 -12.35 -9.26 -53.32
C GLU A 273 -11.95 -10.00 -52.04
N ASN A 274 -12.74 -9.82 -50.98
CA ASN A 274 -12.51 -10.48 -49.70
C ASN A 274 -13.81 -11.11 -49.18
N ALA A 275 -13.82 -12.43 -49.09
CA ALA A 275 -14.99 -13.21 -48.66
C ALA A 275 -15.49 -12.81 -47.26
N GLN A 276 -14.59 -12.41 -46.35
CA GLN A 276 -14.96 -11.97 -45.01
C GLN A 276 -15.76 -10.67 -45.06
N LEU A 277 -15.30 -9.68 -45.84
CA LEU A 277 -16.00 -8.40 -46.00
C LEU A 277 -17.38 -8.58 -46.63
N TYR A 278 -17.50 -9.44 -47.65
CA TYR A 278 -18.80 -9.76 -48.25
C TYR A 278 -19.75 -10.43 -47.26
N SER A 279 -19.26 -11.36 -46.43
CA SER A 279 -20.08 -12.03 -45.42
C SER A 279 -20.66 -11.05 -44.40
N VAL A 280 -19.85 -10.09 -43.94
CA VAL A 280 -20.28 -9.07 -42.99
C VAL A 280 -21.26 -8.10 -43.66
N MET A 281 -20.98 -7.62 -44.87
CA MET A 281 -21.89 -6.72 -45.59
C MET A 281 -23.25 -7.34 -45.89
N TYR A 282 -23.30 -8.64 -46.19
CA TYR A 282 -24.55 -9.36 -46.39
C TYR A 282 -25.39 -9.40 -45.10
N SER A 283 -24.75 -9.51 -43.92
CA SER A 283 -25.45 -9.50 -42.63
C SER A 283 -26.06 -8.14 -42.26
N ILE A 284 -25.63 -7.06 -42.91
CA ILE A 284 -26.10 -5.69 -42.63
C ILE A 284 -27.36 -5.32 -43.44
N ARG A 285 -27.60 -6.03 -44.55
CA ARG A 285 -28.72 -5.78 -45.48
C ARG A 285 -29.92 -6.65 -45.16
#